data_AF-A0A520DEP0-F1
#
_entry.id   AF-A0A520DEP0-F1
#
_cell.length_a   1.000
_cell.length_b   1.000
_cell.length_c   1.000
_cell.angle_alpha   90.00
_cell.angle_beta   90.00
_cell.angle_gamma   90.00
#
_symmetry.space_group_name_H-M   'P 1'
#
loop_
_entity.id
_entity.type
_entity.pdbx_description
1 polymer ?
#
loop_
_entity_poly.entity_id
_entity_poly.type
_entity_poly.pdbx_seq_one_letter_code
_entity_poly.pdbx_strand_id
1 'polypeptide(L)'
;MIKSLKFTIPVLALFLASCSSVYMPNVPNTPMLSKQGEFSGGAHISLKGNASINGAYAVSDHIGVLFSGSTMNNERKSKDFGHKLIEIGGGYFDTFGPDNNRIIEIYGGVGKGWSDITFRDYKDDLLISSEVQEVDYRKAFLQVNYSSKKKNNLHLFGTDFPINYGTALRISHITMDRFFINGVVQPKEDNIFFEPVFFTRMALSKTFQLQYTTSTNIG
;
A
#
# COMPACT_ATOMS: atom_id res chain seq x y z
N MET A 1 -6.08 13.79 37.83
CA MET A 1 -6.49 13.41 36.47
C MET A 1 -5.84 14.21 35.33
N ILE A 2 -4.83 15.07 35.58
CA ILE A 2 -4.29 16.01 34.56
C ILE A 2 -2.87 15.63 34.06
N LYS A 3 -2.19 14.65 34.68
CA LYS A 3 -0.82 14.26 34.32
C LYS A 3 -0.71 13.40 33.05
N SER A 4 -1.74 12.61 32.71
CA SER A 4 -1.76 11.77 31.50
C SER A 4 -1.95 12.56 30.20
N LEU A 5 -2.51 13.78 30.30
CA LEU A 5 -2.79 14.65 29.14
C LEU A 5 -1.53 15.36 28.61
N LYS A 6 -0.52 15.57 29.47
CA LYS A 6 0.72 16.27 29.09
C LYS A 6 1.64 15.44 28.19
N PHE A 7 1.52 14.11 28.21
CA PHE A 7 2.28 13.22 27.33
C PHE A 7 1.55 12.91 26.01
N THR A 8 0.23 13.08 25.96
CA THR A 8 -0.57 12.81 24.74
C THR A 8 -0.41 13.91 23.70
N ILE A 9 -0.26 15.17 24.12
CA ILE A 9 -0.11 16.33 23.23
C ILE A 9 1.19 16.29 22.40
N PRO A 10 2.40 16.02 22.96
CA PRO A 10 3.61 15.94 22.15
C PRO A 10 3.62 14.73 21.20
N VAL A 11 3.00 13.61 21.60
CA VAL A 11 2.83 12.44 20.72
C VAL A 11 1.90 12.76 19.55
N LEU A 12 0.80 13.48 19.79
CA LEU A 12 -0.11 13.90 18.73
C LEU A 12 0.50 14.95 17.78
N ALA A 13 1.40 15.80 18.30
CA ALA A 13 2.13 16.77 17.49
C ALA A 13 3.18 16.12 16.57
N LEU A 14 3.79 15.00 16.98
CA LEU A 14 4.71 14.21 16.15
C LEU A 14 4.00 13.58 14.93
N PHE A 15 2.70 13.28 15.03
CA PHE A 15 1.91 12.77 13.91
C PHE A 15 1.46 13.84 12.90
N LEU A 16 1.61 15.13 13.21
CA LEU A 16 1.20 16.24 12.35
C LEU A 16 2.35 16.84 11.52
N ALA A 17 3.61 16.46 11.78
CA ALA A 17 4.80 16.97 11.09
C ALA A 17 5.18 16.19 9.82
N SER A 18 4.26 15.34 9.36
CA SER A 18 4.54 14.24 8.45
C SER A 18 3.91 14.55 7.06
N CYS A 19 4.48 15.55 6.39
CA CYS A 19 4.12 15.91 5.02
C CYS A 19 5.31 15.59 4.11
N SER A 20 5.50 14.31 3.79
CA SER A 20 6.34 13.92 2.66
C SER A 20 5.64 14.27 1.35
N SER A 21 6.26 15.15 0.56
CA SER A 21 5.67 15.75 -0.64
C SER A 21 5.51 14.77 -1.81
N VAL A 22 6.28 13.68 -1.84
CA VAL A 22 6.47 12.87 -3.05
C VAL A 22 6.13 11.38 -2.90
N TYR A 23 6.01 10.86 -1.68
CA TYR A 23 5.69 9.43 -1.51
C TYR A 23 4.22 9.15 -1.84
N MET A 24 3.99 8.15 -2.70
CA MET A 24 2.67 7.61 -2.94
C MET A 24 2.58 6.14 -2.53
N PRO A 25 1.69 5.80 -1.60
CA PRO A 25 1.54 4.42 -1.14
C PRO A 25 0.95 3.53 -2.25
N ASN A 26 1.44 2.30 -2.35
CA ASN A 26 0.81 1.24 -3.14
C ASN A 26 -0.14 0.39 -2.29
N VAL A 27 -1.11 -0.27 -2.94
CA VAL A 27 -2.05 -1.19 -2.27
C VAL A 27 -1.26 -2.37 -1.70
N PRO A 28 -1.18 -2.54 -0.36
CA PRO A 28 -0.40 -3.62 0.22
C PRO A 28 -0.96 -5.00 -0.17
N ASN A 29 -0.04 -5.95 -0.36
CA ASN A 29 -0.42 -7.31 -0.74
C ASN A 29 -0.92 -8.08 0.49
N THR A 30 -2.20 -8.45 0.50
CA THR A 30 -2.84 -9.21 1.58
C THR A 30 -3.29 -10.59 1.09
N PRO A 31 -2.36 -11.53 0.87
CA PRO A 31 -2.65 -12.71 0.06
C PRO A 31 -3.54 -13.74 0.77
N MET A 32 -3.56 -13.77 2.11
CA MET A 32 -4.31 -14.73 2.93
C MET A 32 -3.91 -16.20 2.65
N LEU A 33 -2.59 -16.45 2.53
CA LEU A 33 -2.05 -17.79 2.28
C LEU A 33 -2.32 -18.71 3.48
N SER A 34 -2.61 -19.98 3.20
CA SER A 34 -2.97 -20.97 4.23
C SER A 34 -2.30 -22.33 4.11
N LYS A 35 -1.75 -22.70 2.96
CA LYS A 35 -1.01 -23.96 2.78
C LYS A 35 0.03 -23.85 1.68
N GLN A 36 1.01 -24.74 1.71
CA GLN A 36 2.02 -24.85 0.65
C GLN A 36 1.39 -24.97 -0.75
N GLY A 37 2.00 -24.28 -1.71
CA GLY A 37 1.60 -24.32 -3.12
C GLY A 37 0.42 -23.42 -3.46
N GLU A 38 -0.15 -22.68 -2.50
CA GLU A 38 -1.16 -21.66 -2.80
C GLU A 38 -0.57 -20.45 -3.51
N PHE A 39 -1.23 -20.04 -4.58
CA PHE A 39 -0.96 -18.80 -5.28
C PHE A 39 -2.12 -17.82 -5.06
N SER A 40 -1.79 -16.57 -4.76
CA SER A 40 -2.75 -15.48 -4.61
C SER A 40 -2.32 -14.34 -5.50
N GLY A 41 -3.17 -13.97 -6.46
CA GLY A 41 -2.90 -12.90 -7.41
C GLY A 41 -4.08 -11.94 -7.47
N GLY A 42 -3.81 -10.66 -7.61
CA GLY A 42 -4.83 -9.63 -7.69
C GLY A 42 -4.39 -8.41 -8.47
N ALA A 43 -5.34 -7.77 -9.15
CA ALA A 43 -5.18 -6.45 -9.73
C ALA A 43 -6.10 -5.48 -9.00
N HIS A 44 -5.60 -4.30 -8.64
CA HIS A 44 -6.34 -3.27 -7.94
C HIS A 44 -6.23 -1.95 -8.69
N ILE A 45 -7.35 -1.23 -8.78
CA ILE A 45 -7.41 0.12 -9.33
C ILE A 45 -7.93 1.04 -8.23
N SER A 46 -7.20 2.12 -7.96
CA SER A 46 -7.64 3.16 -7.03
C SER A 46 -8.45 4.24 -7.74
N LEU A 47 -9.30 4.95 -7.00
CA LEU A 47 -10.07 6.09 -7.51
C LEU A 47 -9.17 7.22 -8.05
N LYS A 48 -7.90 7.27 -7.64
CA LYS A 48 -6.92 8.25 -8.13
C LYS A 48 -6.20 7.82 -9.41
N GLY A 49 -6.57 6.66 -9.99
CA GLY A 49 -5.98 6.12 -11.21
C GLY A 49 -4.71 5.28 -11.00
N ASN A 50 -4.41 4.87 -9.75
CA ASN A 50 -3.30 3.96 -9.50
C ASN A 50 -3.74 2.53 -9.85
N ALA A 51 -3.02 1.89 -10.77
CA ALA A 51 -3.17 0.47 -11.07
C ALA A 51 -2.06 -0.30 -10.38
N SER A 52 -2.40 -1.35 -9.66
CA SER A 52 -1.44 -2.22 -8.97
C SER A 52 -1.76 -3.68 -9.22
N ILE A 53 -0.71 -4.48 -9.33
CA ILE A 53 -0.74 -5.93 -9.49
C ILE A 53 0.03 -6.51 -8.31
N ASN A 54 -0.60 -7.42 -7.59
CA ASN A 54 -0.06 -8.09 -6.42
C ASN A 54 -0.05 -9.59 -6.68
N GLY A 55 1.02 -10.26 -6.30
CA GLY A 55 1.19 -11.70 -6.40
C GLY A 55 1.86 -12.26 -5.16
N ALA A 56 1.44 -13.42 -4.72
CA ALA A 56 2.03 -14.13 -3.60
C ALA A 56 2.00 -15.63 -3.84
N TYR A 57 2.99 -16.33 -3.31
CA TYR A 57 3.11 -17.77 -3.43
C TYR A 57 3.60 -18.38 -2.12
N ALA A 58 2.92 -19.42 -1.64
CA ALA A 58 3.30 -20.20 -0.47
C ALA A 58 4.34 -21.26 -0.86
N VAL A 59 5.61 -20.99 -0.54
CA VAL A 59 6.73 -21.90 -0.81
C VAL A 59 6.71 -23.11 0.14
N SER A 60 6.23 -22.91 1.37
CA SER A 60 5.97 -23.97 2.36
C SER A 60 4.64 -23.70 3.08
N ASP A 61 4.30 -24.52 4.06
CA ASP A 61 3.10 -24.31 4.90
C ASP A 61 3.17 -23.06 5.78
N HIS A 62 4.36 -22.46 5.91
CA HIS A 62 4.58 -21.30 6.74
C HIS A 62 5.35 -20.17 6.07
N ILE A 63 5.93 -20.39 4.88
CA ILE A 63 6.78 -19.40 4.21
C ILE A 63 6.13 -18.98 2.90
N GLY A 64 5.89 -17.68 2.76
CA GLY A 64 5.36 -17.07 1.55
C GLY A 64 6.33 -16.06 0.95
N VAL A 65 6.28 -15.92 -0.37
CA VAL A 65 6.93 -14.83 -1.10
C VAL A 65 5.89 -13.89 -1.68
N LEU A 66 6.21 -12.60 -1.72
CA LEU A 66 5.38 -11.54 -2.25
C LEU A 66 6.08 -10.86 -3.41
N PHE A 67 5.29 -10.46 -4.39
CA PHE A 67 5.68 -9.56 -5.46
C PHE A 67 4.55 -8.55 -5.68
N SER A 68 4.90 -7.29 -5.92
CA SER A 68 3.93 -6.28 -6.32
C SER A 68 4.52 -5.30 -7.30
N GLY A 69 3.72 -4.86 -8.27
CA GLY A 69 4.03 -3.75 -9.15
C GLY A 69 2.89 -2.76 -9.16
N SER A 70 3.17 -1.46 -9.11
CA SER A 70 2.16 -0.43 -9.29
C SER A 70 2.61 0.62 -10.28
N THR A 71 1.64 1.19 -10.98
CA THR A 71 1.82 2.30 -11.91
C THR A 71 0.68 3.29 -11.74
N MET A 72 0.98 4.57 -11.87
CA MET A 72 -0.02 5.62 -11.96
C MET A 72 0.41 6.59 -13.04
N ASN A 73 -0.52 6.93 -13.92
CA ASN A 73 -0.38 8.06 -14.82
C ASN A 73 -1.63 8.92 -14.63
N ASN A 74 -1.44 10.17 -14.20
CA ASN A 74 -2.52 11.11 -14.04
C ASN A 74 -2.10 12.41 -14.72
N GLU A 75 -2.65 12.64 -15.91
CA GLU A 75 -2.43 13.84 -16.69
C GLU A 75 -3.49 14.86 -16.33
N ARG A 76 -3.06 16.03 -15.85
CA ARG A 76 -3.98 17.14 -15.52
C ARG A 76 -3.37 18.43 -15.99
N LYS A 77 -4.24 19.38 -16.35
CA LYS A 77 -3.84 20.70 -16.87
C LYS A 77 -2.67 21.32 -16.09
N SER A 78 -2.72 21.33 -14.76
CA SER A 78 -1.68 21.93 -13.92
C SER A 78 -0.66 20.96 -13.31
N LYS A 79 -0.90 19.65 -13.34
CA LYS A 79 -0.04 18.67 -12.69
C LYS A 79 -0.13 17.30 -13.36
N ASP A 80 0.95 16.91 -14.02
CA ASP A 80 1.14 15.54 -14.47
C ASP A 80 1.91 14.77 -13.40
N PHE A 81 1.47 13.55 -13.14
CA PHE A 81 2.09 12.68 -12.16
C PHE A 81 2.22 11.26 -12.73
N GLY A 82 3.45 10.87 -13.02
CA GLY A 82 3.85 9.53 -13.37
C GLY A 82 4.53 8.85 -12.19
N HIS A 83 4.14 7.62 -11.89
CA HIS A 83 4.73 6.85 -10.81
C HIS A 83 4.77 5.37 -11.11
N LYS A 84 5.87 4.72 -10.78
CA LYS A 84 6.07 3.27 -10.90
C LYS A 84 6.76 2.76 -9.65
N LEU A 85 6.32 1.62 -9.14
CA LEU A 85 6.93 0.97 -7.98
C LEU A 85 6.93 -0.54 -8.21
N ILE A 86 8.05 -1.18 -7.89
CA ILE A 86 8.18 -2.64 -7.87
C ILE A 86 8.67 -3.04 -6.48
N GLU A 87 8.05 -4.05 -5.90
CA GLU A 87 8.42 -4.58 -4.59
C GLU A 87 8.47 -6.11 -4.63
N ILE A 88 9.40 -6.65 -3.86
CA ILE A 88 9.54 -8.08 -3.62
C ILE A 88 9.76 -8.30 -2.12
N GLY A 89 9.19 -9.37 -1.59
CA GLY A 89 9.29 -9.70 -0.17
C GLY A 89 9.12 -11.17 0.10
N GLY A 90 9.39 -11.53 1.35
CA GLY A 90 9.20 -12.87 1.87
C GLY A 90 8.79 -12.80 3.33
N GLY A 91 8.18 -13.86 3.83
CA GLY A 91 7.63 -13.82 5.17
C GLY A 91 7.09 -15.13 5.68
N TYR A 92 6.59 -15.05 6.90
CA TYR A 92 5.99 -16.15 7.64
C TYR A 92 4.47 -15.98 7.64
N PHE A 93 3.72 -17.06 7.44
CA PHE A 93 2.28 -17.09 7.66
C PHE A 93 1.88 -18.30 8.49
N ASP A 94 0.76 -18.17 9.20
CA ASP A 94 0.21 -19.25 9.99
C ASP A 94 -1.31 -19.15 10.09
N THR A 95 -1.95 -20.30 10.24
CA THR A 95 -3.40 -20.40 10.39
C THR A 95 -3.75 -20.91 11.78
N PHE A 96 -4.74 -20.30 12.42
CA PHE A 96 -5.10 -20.63 13.79
C PHE A 96 -6.58 -20.37 14.09
N GLY A 97 -7.01 -20.73 15.29
CA GLY A 97 -8.41 -20.63 15.73
C GLY A 97 -9.27 -21.81 15.30
N PRO A 98 -10.59 -21.78 15.61
CA PRO A 98 -11.49 -22.86 15.23
C PRO A 98 -11.49 -23.07 13.72
N ASP A 99 -11.28 -24.30 13.27
CA ASP A 99 -11.23 -24.68 11.84
C ASP A 99 -10.18 -23.93 11.00
N ASN A 100 -9.08 -23.46 11.62
CA ASN A 100 -8.02 -22.69 10.93
C ASN A 100 -8.57 -21.46 10.17
N ASN A 101 -9.59 -20.82 10.74
CA ASN A 101 -10.30 -19.72 10.10
C ASN A 101 -9.63 -18.35 10.26
N ARG A 102 -8.55 -18.23 11.02
CA ARG A 102 -7.76 -16.99 11.15
C ARG A 102 -6.38 -17.21 10.57
N ILE A 103 -5.83 -16.16 9.99
CA ILE A 103 -4.50 -16.18 9.39
C ILE A 103 -3.74 -14.95 9.88
N ILE A 104 -2.53 -15.19 10.36
CA ILE A 104 -1.54 -14.16 10.63
C ILE A 104 -0.43 -14.28 9.60
N GLU A 105 0.01 -13.17 9.05
CA GLU A 105 1.11 -13.13 8.08
C GLU A 105 2.05 -11.99 8.44
N ILE A 106 3.35 -12.23 8.36
CA ILE A 106 4.40 -11.25 8.63
C ILE A 106 5.35 -11.29 7.44
N TYR A 107 5.39 -10.22 6.67
CA TYR A 107 6.22 -10.09 5.48
C TYR A 107 7.19 -8.93 5.59
N GLY A 108 8.43 -9.18 5.18
CA GLY A 108 9.44 -8.15 4.99
C GLY A 108 9.88 -8.10 3.54
N GLY A 109 10.28 -6.94 3.05
CA GLY A 109 10.75 -6.83 1.68
C GLY A 109 11.36 -5.50 1.33
N VAL A 110 11.75 -5.40 0.07
CA VAL A 110 12.36 -4.22 -0.52
C VAL A 110 11.69 -3.88 -1.84
N GLY A 111 11.78 -2.61 -2.22
CA GLY A 111 11.23 -2.12 -3.47
C GLY A 111 12.02 -0.95 -4.01
N LYS A 112 11.77 -0.65 -5.28
CA LYS A 112 12.32 0.50 -5.98
C LYS A 112 11.20 1.22 -6.73
N GLY A 113 11.17 2.54 -6.57
CA GLY A 113 10.18 3.37 -7.22
C GLY A 113 10.80 4.55 -7.95
N TRP A 114 10.01 5.05 -8.91
CA TRP A 114 10.32 6.15 -9.77
C TRP A 114 9.08 7.04 -9.85
N SER A 115 9.27 8.33 -9.66
CA SER A 115 8.22 9.34 -9.75
C SER A 115 8.70 10.50 -10.62
N ASP A 116 7.88 10.83 -11.61
CA ASP A 116 8.06 12.00 -12.46
C ASP A 116 6.85 12.91 -12.27
N ILE A 117 7.08 14.11 -11.77
CA ILE A 117 6.02 15.08 -11.52
C ILE A 117 6.30 16.32 -12.35
N THR A 118 5.35 16.72 -13.19
CA THR A 118 5.44 17.98 -13.92
C THR A 118 4.36 18.93 -13.44
N PHE A 119 4.75 20.00 -12.77
CA PHE A 119 3.88 21.11 -12.42
C PHE A 119 3.88 22.14 -13.54
N ARG A 120 2.70 22.60 -13.93
CA ARG A 120 2.51 23.63 -14.96
C ARG A 120 1.62 24.73 -14.42
N ASP A 121 2.16 25.94 -14.36
CA ASP A 121 1.42 27.13 -13.94
C ASP A 121 0.95 27.92 -15.15
N TYR A 122 -0.35 28.23 -15.17
CA TYR A 122 -0.99 28.99 -16.23
C TYR A 122 -1.56 30.30 -15.68
N LYS A 123 -1.41 31.39 -16.44
CA LYS A 123 -2.15 32.64 -16.24
C LYS A 123 -2.76 33.02 -17.57
N ASP A 124 -4.07 33.21 -17.58
CA ASP A 124 -4.84 33.54 -18.80
C ASP A 124 -4.58 32.54 -19.95
N ASP A 125 -4.55 31.24 -19.63
CA ASP A 125 -4.24 30.11 -20.53
C ASP A 125 -2.84 30.12 -21.17
N LEU A 126 -1.94 31.02 -20.74
CA LEU A 126 -0.53 31.03 -21.10
C LEU A 126 0.29 30.30 -20.03
N LEU A 127 1.12 29.34 -20.45
CA LEU A 127 2.07 28.65 -19.58
C LEU A 127 3.15 29.64 -19.14
N ILE A 128 3.23 29.91 -17.84
CA ILE A 128 4.19 30.86 -17.25
C ILE A 128 5.42 30.13 -16.72
N SER A 129 5.22 28.95 -16.14
CA SER A 129 6.27 28.17 -15.50
C SER A 129 5.97 26.68 -15.64
N SER A 130 7.02 25.90 -15.85
CA SER A 130 6.98 24.46 -15.80
C SER A 130 8.08 24.00 -14.87
N GLU A 131 7.72 23.17 -13.89
CA GLU A 131 8.66 22.54 -12.98
C GLU A 131 8.58 21.02 -13.15
N VAL A 132 9.72 20.41 -13.45
CA VAL A 132 9.85 18.95 -13.56
C VAL A 132 10.61 18.45 -12.34
N GLN A 133 9.98 17.55 -11.59
CA GLN A 133 10.57 16.85 -10.47
C GLN A 133 10.77 15.39 -10.82
N GLU A 134 12.01 14.91 -10.72
CA GLU A 134 12.38 13.51 -10.96
C GLU A 134 12.90 12.91 -9.66
N VAL A 135 12.25 11.83 -9.22
CA VAL A 135 12.59 11.16 -7.96
C VAL A 135 12.73 9.65 -8.16
N ASP A 136 13.91 9.15 -7.81
CA ASP A 136 14.15 7.73 -7.61
C ASP A 136 14.26 7.46 -6.11
N TYR A 137 13.63 6.40 -5.65
CA TYR A 137 13.72 6.00 -4.25
C TYR A 137 13.77 4.48 -4.09
N ARG A 138 14.37 4.07 -2.99
CA ARG A 138 14.30 2.70 -2.48
C ARG A 138 13.36 2.65 -1.30
N LYS A 139 12.71 1.51 -1.14
CA LYS A 139 11.77 1.25 -0.07
C LYS A 139 12.15 -0.05 0.62
N ALA A 140 12.16 -0.06 1.93
CA ALA A 140 12.13 -1.27 2.74
C ALA A 140 10.80 -1.31 3.48
N PHE A 141 10.20 -2.49 3.63
CA PHE A 141 8.93 -2.60 4.34
C PHE A 141 8.86 -3.80 5.26
N LEU A 142 8.07 -3.64 6.31
CA LEU A 142 7.59 -4.70 7.20
C LEU A 142 6.08 -4.61 7.26
N GLN A 143 5.40 -5.72 7.04
CA GLN A 143 3.94 -5.79 6.95
C GLN A 143 3.42 -6.94 7.80
N VAL A 144 2.46 -6.65 8.67
CA VAL A 144 1.75 -7.63 9.47
C VAL A 144 0.29 -7.66 9.05
N ASN A 145 -0.18 -8.82 8.59
CA ASN A 145 -1.55 -9.05 8.19
C ASN A 145 -2.26 -9.91 9.23
N TYR A 146 -3.50 -9.56 9.53
CA TYR A 146 -4.43 -10.41 10.22
C TYR A 146 -5.70 -10.53 9.38
N SER A 147 -6.16 -11.75 9.14
CA SER A 147 -7.39 -11.99 8.39
C SER A 147 -8.23 -13.10 9.00
N SER A 148 -9.53 -13.00 8.77
CA SER A 148 -10.53 -13.94 9.25
C SER A 148 -11.36 -14.45 8.07
N LYS A 149 -11.29 -15.76 7.81
CA LYS A 149 -12.08 -16.51 6.83
C LYS A 149 -13.49 -16.87 7.34
N LYS A 150 -14.04 -16.08 8.27
CA LYS A 150 -15.35 -16.37 8.86
C LYS A 150 -16.45 -16.15 7.82
N LYS A 151 -17.18 -17.22 7.49
CA LYS A 151 -18.32 -17.22 6.55
C LYS A 151 -19.54 -16.48 7.12
N ASN A 152 -19.46 -15.15 7.25
CA ASN A 152 -20.68 -14.37 7.27
C ASN A 152 -21.11 -14.21 5.81
N ASN A 153 -22.26 -14.79 5.47
CA ASN A 153 -22.83 -14.68 4.14
C ASN A 153 -23.55 -13.34 4.03
N LEU A 154 -23.17 -12.52 3.05
CA LEU A 154 -23.98 -11.38 2.64
C LEU A 154 -25.02 -11.88 1.65
N HIS A 155 -26.29 -11.80 2.04
CA HIS A 155 -27.40 -12.18 1.20
C HIS A 155 -27.77 -11.01 0.27
N LEU A 156 -27.49 -11.17 -1.02
CA LEU A 156 -27.79 -10.18 -2.05
C LEU A 156 -28.52 -10.88 -3.20
N PHE A 157 -29.69 -10.36 -3.59
CA PHE A 157 -30.48 -10.88 -4.71
C PHE A 157 -30.78 -12.39 -4.63
N GLY A 158 -31.02 -12.93 -3.43
CA GLY A 158 -31.27 -14.36 -3.24
C GLY A 158 -30.03 -15.25 -3.22
N THR A 159 -28.82 -14.67 -3.34
CA THR A 159 -27.54 -15.39 -3.35
C THR A 159 -26.69 -15.01 -2.14
N ASP A 160 -26.06 -16.03 -1.54
CA ASP A 160 -25.14 -15.85 -0.41
C ASP A 160 -23.70 -15.66 -0.90
N PHE A 161 -23.10 -14.52 -0.57
CA PHE A 161 -21.70 -14.22 -0.86
C PHE A 161 -20.86 -14.31 0.42
N PRO A 162 -19.92 -15.24 0.52
CA PRO A 162 -18.99 -15.30 1.65
C PRO A 162 -18.12 -14.04 1.72
N ILE A 163 -18.06 -13.41 2.90
CA ILE A 163 -17.22 -12.24 3.15
C ILE A 163 -16.09 -12.59 4.11
N ASN A 164 -14.86 -12.27 3.71
CA ASN A 164 -13.68 -12.28 4.56
C ASN A 164 -13.29 -10.84 4.90
N TYR A 165 -12.82 -10.61 6.12
CA TYR A 165 -12.31 -9.32 6.56
C TYR A 165 -10.89 -9.48 7.09
N GLY A 166 -10.10 -8.43 6.95
CA GLY A 166 -8.77 -8.40 7.51
C GLY A 166 -8.25 -6.99 7.65
N THR A 167 -7.15 -6.89 8.37
CA THR A 167 -6.38 -5.67 8.53
C THR A 167 -4.92 -5.98 8.28
N ALA A 168 -4.20 -5.01 7.74
CA ALA A 168 -2.76 -5.05 7.63
C ALA A 168 -2.18 -3.78 8.23
N LEU A 169 -1.07 -3.92 8.94
CA LEU A 169 -0.25 -2.80 9.35
C LEU A 169 1.06 -2.89 8.61
N ARG A 170 1.39 -1.86 7.84
CA ARG A 170 2.65 -1.78 7.12
C ARG A 170 3.50 -0.62 7.64
N ILE A 171 4.78 -0.88 7.80
CA ILE A 171 5.80 0.11 8.10
C ILE A 171 6.72 0.14 6.89
N SER A 172 6.92 1.31 6.31
CA SER A 172 7.68 1.50 5.08
C SER A 172 8.74 2.56 5.29
N HIS A 173 10.01 2.19 5.18
CA HIS A 173 11.15 3.12 5.18
C HIS A 173 11.52 3.45 3.74
N ILE A 174 11.65 4.74 3.43
CA ILE A 174 11.85 5.24 2.08
C ILE A 174 13.02 6.20 2.05
N THR A 175 13.99 5.88 1.22
CA THR A 175 15.20 6.67 1.05
C THR A 175 15.31 7.09 -0.42
N MET A 176 15.39 8.40 -0.66
CA MET A 176 15.60 8.93 -2.01
C MET A 176 17.03 8.67 -2.47
N ASP A 177 17.18 8.09 -3.66
CA ASP A 177 18.48 7.91 -4.31
C ASP A 177 18.82 9.11 -5.19
N ARG A 178 17.83 9.63 -5.92
CA ARG A 178 17.94 10.79 -6.82
C ARG A 178 16.74 11.70 -6.61
N PHE A 179 16.98 13.00 -6.50
CA PHE A 179 15.94 14.02 -6.47
C PHE A 179 16.44 15.24 -7.24
N PHE A 180 15.77 15.54 -8.35
CA PHE A 180 16.05 16.68 -9.19
C PHE A 180 14.81 17.56 -9.33
N ILE A 181 15.01 18.87 -9.30
CA ILE A 181 14.01 19.86 -9.72
C ILE A 181 14.63 20.64 -10.87
N ASN A 182 14.01 20.58 -12.05
CA ASN A 182 14.51 21.21 -13.29
C ASN A 182 15.99 20.87 -13.59
N GLY A 183 16.39 19.62 -13.33
CA GLY A 183 17.77 19.15 -13.51
C GLY A 183 18.75 19.57 -12.40
N VAL A 184 18.31 20.32 -11.39
CA VAL A 184 19.13 20.72 -10.23
C VAL A 184 18.95 19.73 -9.09
N VAL A 185 20.07 19.20 -8.58
CA VAL A 185 20.09 18.27 -7.44
C VAL A 185 19.48 18.94 -6.21
N GLN A 186 18.55 18.25 -5.57
CA GLN A 186 17.92 18.67 -4.33
C GLN A 186 18.38 17.83 -3.13
N PRO A 187 18.20 18.33 -1.90
CA PRO A 187 18.39 17.55 -0.68
C PRO A 187 17.49 16.31 -0.69
N LYS A 188 18.08 15.14 -0.44
CA LYS A 188 17.36 13.87 -0.42
C LYS A 188 16.61 13.71 0.89
N GLU A 189 15.40 13.15 0.83
CA GLU A 189 14.62 12.83 2.01
C GLU A 189 14.75 11.35 2.39
N ASP A 190 14.60 11.10 3.68
CA ASP A 190 14.56 9.78 4.29
C ASP A 190 13.43 9.73 5.32
N ASN A 191 12.40 8.94 5.06
CA ASN A 191 11.15 8.98 5.81
C ASN A 191 10.66 7.57 6.17
N ILE A 192 9.96 7.46 7.30
CA ILE A 192 9.30 6.22 7.75
C ILE A 192 7.79 6.46 7.75
N PHE A 193 7.07 5.59 7.06
CA PHE A 193 5.61 5.63 6.95
C PHE A 193 4.96 4.50 7.70
N PHE A 194 3.89 4.82 8.40
CA PHE A 194 2.96 3.90 9.02
C PHE A 194 1.67 3.86 8.20
N GLU A 195 1.31 2.66 7.75
CA GLU A 195 0.27 2.43 6.76
C GLU A 195 -0.73 1.39 7.31
N PRO A 196 -1.72 1.83 8.11
CA PRO A 196 -2.83 0.97 8.50
C PRO A 196 -3.77 0.75 7.31
N VAL A 197 -4.14 -0.52 7.10
CA VAL A 197 -4.99 -0.96 6.00
C VAL A 197 -6.10 -1.85 6.52
N PHE A 198 -7.30 -1.62 6.01
CA PHE A 198 -8.45 -2.49 6.22
C PHE A 198 -8.94 -2.99 4.88
N PHE A 199 -9.24 -4.27 4.79
CA PHE A 199 -9.75 -4.85 3.58
C PHE A 199 -10.91 -5.81 3.85
N THR A 200 -11.84 -5.79 2.91
CA THR A 200 -12.99 -6.68 2.87
C THR A 200 -12.99 -7.37 1.53
N ARG A 201 -13.19 -8.68 1.53
CA ARG A 201 -13.08 -9.53 0.35
C ARG A 201 -14.33 -10.39 0.23
N MET A 202 -15.04 -10.22 -0.87
CA MET A 202 -16.26 -10.94 -1.18
C MET A 202 -15.94 -12.01 -2.23
N ALA A 203 -16.24 -13.27 -1.91
CA ALA A 203 -16.06 -14.37 -2.86
C ALA A 203 -17.22 -14.38 -3.86
N LEU A 204 -16.92 -14.09 -5.13
CA LEU A 204 -17.88 -14.22 -6.24
C LEU A 204 -17.94 -15.66 -6.76
N SER A 205 -16.80 -16.37 -6.69
CA SER A 205 -16.68 -17.80 -6.98
C SER A 205 -15.54 -18.41 -6.16
N LYS A 206 -15.22 -19.69 -6.40
CA LYS A 206 -14.06 -20.34 -5.78
C LYS A 206 -12.72 -19.69 -6.19
N THR A 207 -12.67 -19.06 -7.36
CA THR A 207 -11.44 -18.50 -7.95
C THR A 207 -11.43 -16.96 -7.93
N PHE A 208 -12.59 -16.34 -8.15
CA PHE A 208 -12.70 -14.88 -8.27
C PHE A 208 -13.26 -14.26 -7.00
N GLN A 209 -12.57 -13.23 -6.51
CA GLN A 209 -12.92 -12.50 -5.31
C GLN A 209 -12.84 -11.00 -5.59
N LEU A 210 -13.81 -10.25 -5.09
CA LEU A 210 -13.81 -8.79 -5.13
C LEU A 210 -13.24 -8.27 -3.82
N GLN A 211 -12.19 -7.46 -3.88
CA GLN A 211 -11.57 -6.87 -2.70
C GLN A 211 -11.74 -5.35 -2.69
N TYR A 212 -12.30 -4.85 -1.59
CA TYR A 212 -12.28 -3.44 -1.24
C TYR A 212 -11.20 -3.20 -0.19
N THR A 213 -10.43 -2.13 -0.34
CA THR A 213 -9.30 -1.81 0.56
C THR A 213 -9.30 -0.33 0.85
N THR A 214 -9.21 0.02 2.14
CA THR A 214 -8.97 1.38 2.62
C THR A 214 -7.61 1.43 3.28
N SER A 215 -6.85 2.47 2.96
CA SER A 215 -5.51 2.68 3.47
C SER A 215 -5.35 4.15 3.82
N THR A 216 -4.68 4.41 4.93
CA THR A 216 -4.16 5.73 5.28
C THR A 216 -2.65 5.62 5.40
N ASN A 217 -1.94 6.71 5.14
CA ASN A 217 -0.51 6.79 5.28
C ASN A 217 -0.18 7.94 6.24
N ILE A 218 0.69 7.67 7.21
CA ILE A 218 1.11 8.60 8.26
C ILE A 218 2.65 8.50 8.33
N GLY A 219 3.37 9.52 7.88
CA GLY A 219 4.84 9.59 7.94
C GLY A 219 5.42 10.89 7.42
#